data_AF-A0A0L8HML3-F1
#
_entry.id   AF-A0A0L8HML3-F1
#
_cell.length_a   1.000
_cell.length_b   1.000
_cell.length_c   1.000
_cell.angle_alpha   90.00
_cell.angle_beta   90.00
_cell.angle_gamma   90.00
#
_symmetry.space_group_name_H-M   'P 1'
#
loop_
_entity.id
_entity.type
_entity.pdbx_description
1 polymer ?
#
loop_
_entity_poly.entity_id
_entity_poly.type
_entity_poly.pdbx_seq_one_letter_code
_entity_poly.pdbx_strand_id
1 'polypeptide(L)'
;MKRKNPISKLIGTGEASPKPRLRIGMPEEFRRVSAIIDVDIVPETHRRVKLMKNGSDKPLGFYIRDGTSFRVTSSGVEKVPGIFISRLVPGGLAESTGLLAVNDEVLEVNGIEVMGKTLDQVTDMMVANSANLIITVKPVNQRMTLAPQRGGYGRHSQLSNKSQQSQQSGKSYDSDDEDDVQELLSAEYDKPLEDRNKSKRKYQPLRRYSLAYWLGF
;
A
#
# COMPACT_ATOMS: atom_id res chain seq x y z
N MET A 1 -55.29 45.15 40.77
CA MET A 1 -55.15 44.00 39.84
C MET A 1 -53.68 43.58 39.80
N LYS A 2 -53.29 42.50 40.47
CA LYS A 2 -51.90 41.97 40.45
C LYS A 2 -51.83 40.85 39.41
N ARG A 3 -51.02 41.05 38.36
CA ARG A 3 -50.77 40.05 37.31
C ARG A 3 -50.00 38.87 37.93
N LYS A 4 -50.54 37.65 37.82
CA LYS A 4 -49.84 36.42 38.20
C LYS A 4 -49.10 35.90 36.97
N ASN A 5 -47.78 35.76 37.07
CA ASN A 5 -46.94 35.15 36.02
C ASN A 5 -47.08 33.60 36.08
N PRO A 6 -47.28 32.90 34.96
CA PRO A 6 -47.53 31.45 34.93
C PRO A 6 -46.25 30.63 34.71
N ILE A 7 -45.13 30.95 35.37
CA ILE A 7 -43.83 30.29 35.10
C ILE A 7 -43.47 29.22 36.15
N SER A 8 -44.28 28.99 37.18
CA SER A 8 -43.95 28.08 38.28
C SER A 8 -44.18 26.57 38.01
N LYS A 9 -44.30 26.13 36.76
CA LYS A 9 -44.42 24.69 36.40
C LYS A 9 -43.18 24.11 35.69
N LEU A 10 -41.99 24.62 36.01
CA LEU A 10 -40.72 24.14 35.43
C LEU A 10 -39.64 23.85 36.47
N ILE A 11 -40.05 23.50 37.69
CA ILE A 11 -39.18 22.86 38.68
C ILE A 11 -39.71 21.43 38.87
N GLY A 12 -39.58 20.66 37.79
CA GLY A 12 -39.53 19.21 37.91
C GLY A 12 -38.21 18.90 38.60
N THR A 13 -38.30 18.23 39.74
CA THR A 13 -37.19 17.57 40.42
C THR A 13 -36.31 16.90 39.38
N GLY A 14 -35.12 17.44 39.15
CA GLY A 14 -34.14 16.91 38.21
C GLY A 14 -33.59 15.60 38.73
N GLU A 15 -34.39 14.54 38.64
CA GLU A 15 -33.92 13.18 38.72
C GLU A 15 -33.16 12.95 37.42
N ALA A 16 -31.84 13.15 37.47
CA ALA A 16 -30.95 12.91 36.36
C ALA A 16 -31.16 11.47 35.89
N SER A 17 -31.85 11.28 34.78
CA SER A 17 -32.03 9.96 34.19
C SER A 17 -30.65 9.32 34.05
N PRO A 18 -30.42 8.10 34.57
CA PRO A 18 -29.11 7.51 34.58
C PRO A 18 -28.67 7.36 33.13
N LYS A 19 -27.55 8.02 32.78
CA LYS A 19 -26.99 7.95 31.42
C LYS A 19 -26.91 6.49 31.00
N PRO A 20 -27.39 6.12 29.80
CA PRO A 20 -27.37 4.74 29.35
C PRO A 20 -25.94 4.22 29.38
N ARG A 21 -25.70 3.17 30.16
CA ARG A 21 -24.39 2.51 30.21
C ARG A 21 -24.23 1.74 28.90
N LEU A 22 -23.40 2.27 27.99
CA LEU A 22 -23.03 1.56 26.76
C LEU A 22 -22.28 0.27 27.15
N ARG A 23 -22.87 -0.89 26.83
CA ARG A 23 -22.26 -2.20 27.04
C ARG A 23 -21.53 -2.61 25.76
N ILE A 24 -20.25 -2.26 25.67
CA ILE A 24 -19.38 -2.73 24.59
C ILE A 24 -18.99 -4.18 24.91
N GLY A 25 -19.34 -5.11 24.01
CA GLY A 25 -19.06 -6.54 24.16
C GLY A 25 -17.61 -6.92 23.82
N MET A 26 -17.27 -8.18 24.06
CA MET A 26 -16.01 -8.73 23.56
C MET A 26 -16.10 -8.88 22.04
N PRO A 27 -15.00 -8.73 21.29
CA PRO A 27 -15.08 -8.88 19.85
C PRO A 27 -15.26 -10.36 19.50
N GLU A 28 -16.17 -10.62 18.57
CA GLU A 28 -16.54 -11.94 18.10
C GLU A 28 -16.14 -12.08 16.62
N GLU A 29 -15.96 -13.31 16.15
CA GLU A 29 -15.75 -13.61 14.73
C GLU A 29 -14.50 -12.96 14.10
N PHE A 30 -13.36 -13.04 14.79
CA PHE A 30 -12.08 -12.60 14.24
C PHE A 30 -11.67 -13.45 13.04
N ARG A 31 -11.65 -12.83 11.85
CA ARG A 31 -11.18 -13.46 10.63
C ARG A 31 -10.07 -12.62 10.00
N ARG A 32 -8.95 -13.26 9.65
CA ARG A 32 -7.88 -12.60 8.91
C ARG A 32 -8.39 -12.19 7.53
N VAL A 33 -8.14 -10.96 7.11
CA VAL A 33 -8.55 -10.44 5.80
C VAL A 33 -7.38 -10.30 4.84
N SER A 34 -6.19 -10.01 5.37
CA SER A 34 -4.98 -9.90 4.56
C SER A 34 -3.70 -10.16 5.36
N ALA A 35 -2.58 -10.33 4.66
CA ALA A 35 -1.23 -10.31 5.21
C ALA A 35 -0.21 -9.94 4.11
N ILE A 36 0.89 -9.28 4.48
CA ILE A 36 2.12 -9.31 3.68
C ILE A 36 2.86 -10.59 4.06
N ILE A 37 3.35 -11.34 3.08
CA ILE A 37 4.08 -12.59 3.28
C ILE A 37 5.43 -12.55 2.56
N ASP A 38 6.32 -13.47 2.91
CA ASP A 38 7.56 -13.73 2.17
C ASP A 38 8.48 -12.50 2.03
N VAL A 39 8.44 -11.59 3.00
CA VAL A 39 9.19 -10.32 3.01
C VAL A 39 10.71 -10.55 2.85
N ASP A 40 11.23 -11.63 3.41
CA ASP A 40 12.67 -11.92 3.41
C ASP A 40 13.16 -12.67 2.15
N ILE A 41 12.24 -13.22 1.34
CA ILE A 41 12.58 -14.03 0.16
C ILE A 41 12.15 -13.39 -1.16
N VAL A 42 11.13 -12.53 -1.12
CA VAL A 42 10.69 -11.73 -2.25
C VAL A 42 11.61 -10.50 -2.32
N PRO A 43 12.11 -10.11 -3.52
CA PRO A 43 12.99 -8.94 -3.60
C PRO A 43 12.31 -7.69 -3.04
N GLU A 44 13.07 -6.81 -2.39
CA GLU A 44 12.55 -5.62 -1.68
C GLU A 44 11.70 -4.68 -2.56
N THR A 45 11.91 -4.70 -3.88
CA THR A 45 11.13 -3.93 -4.85
C THR A 45 9.73 -4.51 -5.12
N HIS A 46 9.39 -5.63 -4.48
CA HIS A 46 8.15 -6.35 -4.67
C HIS A 46 7.42 -6.53 -3.35
N ARG A 47 6.13 -6.82 -3.44
CA ARG A 47 5.28 -7.09 -2.29
C ARG A 47 4.42 -8.29 -2.60
N ARG A 48 4.47 -9.31 -1.73
CA ARG A 48 3.55 -10.45 -1.81
C ARG A 48 2.44 -10.28 -0.78
N VAL A 49 1.21 -10.21 -1.27
CA VAL A 49 0.01 -9.94 -0.49
C VAL A 49 -0.90 -11.15 -0.53
N LYS A 50 -1.35 -11.60 0.64
CA LYS A 50 -2.43 -12.57 0.80
C LYS A 50 -3.73 -11.83 1.06
N LEU A 51 -4.80 -12.15 0.33
CA LEU A 51 -6.16 -11.64 0.52
C LEU A 51 -7.12 -12.81 0.80
N MET A 52 -7.97 -12.66 1.81
CA MET A 52 -8.92 -13.67 2.25
C MET A 52 -10.34 -13.12 2.23
N LYS A 53 -11.20 -13.70 1.38
CA LYS A 53 -12.60 -13.28 1.17
C LYS A 53 -13.53 -13.68 2.33
N ASN A 54 -13.10 -14.65 3.15
CA ASN A 54 -13.79 -15.12 4.35
C ASN A 54 -15.25 -15.56 4.13
N GLY A 55 -15.56 -16.16 2.98
CA GLY A 55 -16.90 -16.63 2.64
C GLY A 55 -17.87 -15.52 2.21
N SER A 56 -17.39 -14.28 2.03
CA SER A 56 -18.19 -13.24 1.38
C SER A 56 -18.44 -13.59 -0.08
N ASP A 57 -19.58 -13.21 -0.65
CA ASP A 57 -19.80 -13.25 -2.10
C ASP A 57 -19.21 -12.04 -2.83
N LYS A 58 -18.87 -10.97 -2.10
CA LYS A 58 -18.33 -9.74 -2.66
C LYS A 58 -16.99 -9.95 -3.37
N PRO A 59 -16.74 -9.34 -4.54
CA PRO A 59 -15.47 -9.48 -5.24
C PRO A 59 -14.29 -8.96 -4.40
N LEU A 60 -13.08 -9.33 -4.79
CA LEU A 60 -11.83 -8.88 -4.15
C LEU A 60 -11.66 -7.35 -4.17
N GLY A 61 -12.38 -6.64 -5.03
CA GLY A 61 -12.48 -5.18 -4.99
C GLY A 61 -11.35 -4.45 -5.73
N PHE A 62 -10.78 -5.04 -6.77
CA PHE A 62 -9.87 -4.38 -7.69
C PHE A 62 -10.06 -4.89 -9.12
N TYR A 63 -9.57 -4.12 -10.08
CA TYR A 63 -9.59 -4.46 -11.50
C TYR A 63 -8.17 -4.44 -12.04
N ILE A 64 -7.92 -5.25 -13.07
CA ILE A 64 -6.66 -5.30 -13.79
C ILE A 64 -6.82 -4.83 -15.23
N ARG A 65 -5.70 -4.48 -15.86
CA ARG A 65 -5.61 -4.11 -17.27
C ARG A 65 -4.29 -4.56 -17.86
N ASP A 66 -4.25 -4.65 -19.18
CA ASP A 66 -2.99 -4.71 -19.91
C ASP A 66 -2.23 -3.37 -19.83
N GLY A 67 -0.94 -3.45 -20.05
CA GLY A 67 -0.05 -2.31 -20.15
C GLY A 67 1.34 -2.72 -20.64
N THR A 68 2.26 -1.76 -20.57
CA THR A 68 3.65 -1.96 -20.94
C THR A 68 4.52 -1.82 -19.69
N SER A 69 5.30 -2.86 -19.41
CA SER A 69 6.36 -2.82 -18.38
C SER A 69 7.72 -2.66 -19.05
N PHE A 70 8.63 -2.00 -18.34
CA PHE A 70 10.01 -1.84 -18.78
C PHE A 70 10.90 -2.77 -17.96
N ARG A 71 11.63 -3.64 -18.65
CA ARG A 71 12.55 -4.59 -18.02
C ARG A 71 13.96 -4.33 -18.50
N VAL A 72 14.91 -4.48 -17.58
CA VAL A 72 16.33 -4.43 -17.90
C VAL A 72 16.76 -5.85 -18.27
N THR A 73 17.16 -6.04 -19.52
CA THR A 73 17.72 -7.27 -20.07
C THR A 73 19.20 -7.06 -20.41
N SER A 74 19.90 -8.12 -20.80
CA SER A 74 21.29 -8.02 -21.27
C SER A 74 21.46 -7.14 -22.51
N SER A 75 20.39 -6.96 -23.29
CA SER A 75 20.32 -6.11 -24.50
C SER A 75 19.97 -4.66 -24.20
N GLY A 76 19.66 -4.30 -22.95
CA GLY A 76 19.25 -2.97 -22.54
C GLY A 76 17.86 -2.93 -21.91
N VAL A 77 17.13 -1.82 -22.10
CA VAL A 77 15.77 -1.67 -21.58
C VAL A 77 14.77 -2.09 -22.64
N GLU A 78 13.96 -3.10 -22.34
CA GLU A 78 12.95 -3.64 -23.23
C GLU A 78 11.53 -3.34 -22.74
N LYS A 79 10.65 -3.03 -23.70
CA LYS A 79 9.21 -2.91 -23.47
C LYS A 79 8.58 -4.29 -23.58
N VAL A 80 7.94 -4.74 -22.52
CA VAL A 80 7.24 -6.03 -22.49
C VAL A 80 5.77 -5.84 -22.09
N PRO A 81 4.86 -6.72 -22.52
CA PRO A 81 3.51 -6.75 -21.98
C PRO A 81 3.52 -6.97 -20.46
N GLY A 82 2.65 -6.26 -19.74
CA GLY A 82 2.50 -6.40 -18.29
C GLY A 82 1.05 -6.20 -17.86
N ILE A 83 0.71 -6.73 -16.69
CA ILE A 83 -0.63 -6.62 -16.09
C ILE A 83 -0.55 -5.64 -14.93
N PHE A 84 -1.50 -4.72 -14.85
CA PHE A 84 -1.50 -3.66 -13.85
C PHE A 84 -2.85 -3.57 -13.16
N ILE A 85 -2.85 -3.19 -11.88
CA ILE A 85 -4.09 -2.80 -11.20
C ILE A 85 -4.57 -1.48 -11.82
N SER A 86 -5.77 -1.50 -12.42
CA SER A 86 -6.37 -0.33 -13.08
C SER A 86 -7.24 0.50 -12.15
N ARG A 87 -7.86 -0.14 -11.16
CA ARG A 87 -8.84 0.49 -10.26
C ARG A 87 -8.98 -0.32 -8.98
N LEU A 88 -9.23 0.38 -7.87
CA LEU A 88 -9.72 -0.19 -6.62
C LEU A 88 -11.20 0.17 -6.43
N VAL A 89 -11.97 -0.74 -5.85
CA VAL A 89 -13.37 -0.52 -5.49
C VAL A 89 -13.42 0.19 -4.13
N PRO A 90 -14.07 1.36 -4.02
CA PRO A 90 -14.26 2.05 -2.75
C PRO A 90 -14.93 1.16 -1.69
N GLY A 91 -14.31 1.03 -0.51
CA GLY A 91 -14.73 0.14 0.57
C GLY A 91 -14.61 -1.36 0.24
N GLY A 92 -13.99 -1.71 -0.89
CA GLY A 92 -13.73 -3.09 -1.28
C GLY A 92 -12.63 -3.73 -0.43
N LEU A 93 -12.49 -5.06 -0.52
CA LEU A 93 -11.49 -5.80 0.25
C LEU A 93 -10.08 -5.29 -0.04
N ALA A 94 -9.68 -5.21 -1.31
CA ALA A 94 -8.35 -4.75 -1.69
C ALA A 94 -8.04 -3.33 -1.20
N GLU A 95 -8.96 -2.37 -1.41
CA GLU A 95 -8.77 -0.99 -0.93
C GLU A 95 -8.66 -0.92 0.59
N SER A 96 -9.55 -1.63 1.31
CA SER A 96 -9.60 -1.62 2.78
C SER A 96 -8.32 -2.16 3.42
N THR A 97 -7.56 -3.00 2.70
CA THR A 97 -6.29 -3.52 3.21
C THR A 97 -5.14 -2.51 3.08
N GLY A 98 -5.22 -1.55 2.16
CA GLY A 98 -4.14 -0.60 1.87
C GLY A 98 -2.86 -1.23 1.31
N LEU A 99 -2.89 -2.53 0.98
CA LEU A 99 -1.69 -3.28 0.55
C LEU A 99 -1.49 -3.25 -0.97
N LEU A 100 -2.53 -2.89 -1.73
CA LEU A 100 -2.53 -2.79 -3.18
C LEU A 100 -2.91 -1.36 -3.59
N ALA A 101 -2.35 -0.91 -4.71
CA ALA A 101 -2.63 0.40 -5.29
C ALA A 101 -2.85 0.32 -6.79
N VAL A 102 -3.55 1.33 -7.32
CA VAL A 102 -3.64 1.54 -8.77
C VAL A 102 -2.23 1.76 -9.34
N ASN A 103 -1.97 1.14 -10.48
CA ASN A 103 -0.68 1.07 -11.18
C ASN A 103 0.39 0.15 -10.57
N ASP A 104 0.08 -0.60 -9.52
CA ASP A 104 0.92 -1.74 -9.15
C ASP A 104 0.97 -2.74 -10.32
N GLU A 105 2.17 -3.20 -10.69
CA GLU A 105 2.35 -4.24 -11.71
C GLU A 105 2.17 -5.60 -11.04
N VAL A 106 1.25 -6.41 -11.55
CA VAL A 106 1.05 -7.79 -11.12
C VAL A 106 2.11 -8.65 -11.77
N LEU A 107 2.79 -9.46 -10.97
CA LEU A 107 3.87 -10.35 -11.43
C LEU A 107 3.51 -11.83 -11.29
N GLU A 108 2.74 -12.17 -10.26
CA GLU A 108 2.43 -13.55 -9.91
C GLU A 108 1.07 -13.64 -9.23
N VAL A 109 0.36 -14.73 -9.50
CA VAL A 109 -0.87 -15.12 -8.81
C VAL A 109 -0.73 -16.57 -8.33
N ASN A 110 -0.80 -16.78 -7.02
CA ASN A 110 -0.73 -18.07 -6.34
C ASN A 110 0.44 -18.96 -6.80
N GLY A 111 1.66 -18.41 -6.91
CA GLY A 111 2.84 -19.17 -7.34
C GLY A 111 3.08 -19.16 -8.85
N ILE A 112 2.14 -18.63 -9.65
CA ILE A 112 2.21 -18.70 -11.11
C ILE A 112 2.51 -17.30 -11.67
N GLU A 113 3.63 -17.18 -12.38
CA GLU A 113 4.01 -15.95 -13.09
C GLU A 113 2.97 -15.56 -14.13
N VAL A 114 2.68 -14.26 -14.23
CA VAL A 114 1.72 -13.72 -15.21
C VAL A 114 2.36 -13.27 -16.52
N MET A 115 3.70 -13.25 -16.59
CA MET A 115 4.42 -12.88 -17.81
C MET A 115 4.06 -13.84 -18.96
N GLY A 116 3.67 -13.27 -20.10
CA GLY A 116 3.27 -14.05 -21.28
C GLY A 116 1.86 -14.65 -21.22
N LYS A 117 1.08 -14.39 -20.16
CA LYS A 117 -0.34 -14.74 -20.10
C LYS A 117 -1.22 -13.60 -20.62
N THR A 118 -2.40 -13.95 -21.14
CA THR A 118 -3.41 -12.95 -21.51
C THR A 118 -4.11 -12.39 -20.29
N LEU A 119 -4.72 -11.21 -20.43
CA LEU A 119 -5.53 -10.59 -19.36
C LEU A 119 -6.63 -11.53 -18.85
N ASP A 120 -7.31 -12.22 -19.76
CA ASP A 120 -8.38 -13.18 -19.42
C ASP A 120 -7.85 -14.36 -18.61
N GLN A 121 -6.71 -14.94 -19.02
CA GLN A 121 -6.08 -16.03 -18.27
C GLN A 121 -5.71 -15.60 -16.84
N VAL A 122 -5.17 -14.39 -16.68
CA VAL A 122 -4.83 -13.87 -15.36
C VAL A 122 -6.08 -13.58 -14.53
N THR A 123 -7.14 -13.10 -15.17
CA THR A 123 -8.45 -12.90 -14.53
C THR A 123 -9.01 -14.23 -14.02
N ASP A 124 -9.01 -15.27 -14.85
CA ASP A 124 -9.45 -16.62 -14.48
C ASP A 124 -8.64 -17.18 -13.31
N MET A 125 -7.32 -16.98 -13.31
CA MET A 125 -6.45 -17.38 -12.21
C MET A 125 -6.83 -16.68 -10.90
N MET A 126 -7.12 -15.37 -10.94
CA MET A 126 -7.54 -14.62 -9.75
C MET A 126 -8.93 -15.05 -9.26
N VAL A 127 -9.87 -15.33 -10.17
CA VAL A 127 -11.22 -15.79 -9.84
C VAL A 127 -11.18 -17.17 -9.20
N ALA A 128 -10.42 -18.11 -9.79
CA ALA A 128 -10.24 -19.47 -9.27
C ALA A 128 -9.64 -19.48 -7.86
N ASN A 129 -8.77 -18.51 -7.54
CA ASN A 129 -8.11 -18.38 -6.24
C ASN A 129 -8.75 -17.32 -5.33
N SER A 130 -9.93 -16.78 -5.69
CA SER A 130 -10.50 -15.60 -5.03
C SER A 130 -10.83 -15.76 -3.55
N ALA A 131 -11.00 -16.99 -3.05
CA ALA A 131 -11.20 -17.25 -1.63
C ALA A 131 -9.92 -17.00 -0.80
N ASN A 132 -8.76 -17.28 -1.39
CA ASN A 132 -7.43 -17.22 -0.77
C ASN A 132 -6.38 -16.83 -1.82
N LEU A 133 -6.44 -15.56 -2.24
CA LEU A 133 -5.57 -15.04 -3.29
C LEU A 133 -4.21 -14.69 -2.69
N ILE A 134 -3.14 -15.14 -3.33
CA ILE A 134 -1.78 -14.67 -3.07
C ILE A 134 -1.31 -13.97 -4.33
N ILE A 135 -1.01 -12.68 -4.25
CA ILE A 135 -0.59 -11.86 -5.38
C ILE A 135 0.77 -11.25 -5.09
N THR A 136 1.73 -11.42 -6.01
CA THR A 136 3.00 -10.70 -5.96
C THR A 136 2.91 -9.52 -6.91
N VAL A 137 3.16 -8.32 -6.39
CA VAL A 137 3.15 -7.08 -7.17
C VAL A 137 4.50 -6.38 -7.09
N LYS A 138 4.82 -5.58 -8.11
CA LYS A 138 5.80 -4.50 -8.01
C LYS A 138 5.02 -3.22 -7.67
N PRO A 139 5.14 -2.70 -6.43
CA PRO A 139 4.44 -1.49 -6.06
C PRO A 139 4.81 -0.33 -6.99
N VAL A 140 3.83 0.47 -7.36
CA VAL A 140 4.11 1.76 -8.00
C VAL A 140 4.92 2.62 -7.03
N ASN A 141 5.87 3.41 -7.53
CA ASN A 141 6.56 4.42 -6.73
C ASN A 141 5.56 5.51 -6.32
N GLN A 142 4.86 5.28 -5.20
CA GLN A 142 3.78 6.15 -4.71
C GLN A 142 4.27 7.54 -4.28
N ARG A 143 5.58 7.80 -4.27
CA ARG A 143 6.14 9.16 -4.08
C ARG A 143 5.56 10.19 -5.04
N MET A 144 5.14 9.78 -6.25
CA MET A 144 4.49 10.65 -7.24
C MET A 144 2.94 10.57 -7.22
N THR A 145 2.34 9.62 -6.52
CA THR A 145 0.89 9.34 -6.56
C THR A 145 0.16 9.81 -5.30
N LEU A 146 0.88 10.02 -4.21
CA LEU A 146 0.37 10.77 -3.07
C LEU A 146 0.52 12.25 -3.38
N ALA A 147 -0.53 12.86 -3.93
CA ALA A 147 -0.74 14.28 -3.64
C ALA A 147 -0.62 14.43 -2.13
N PRO A 148 0.17 15.39 -1.59
CA PRO A 148 0.14 15.63 -0.16
C PRO A 148 -1.32 15.89 0.18
N GLN A 149 -1.93 15.04 1.01
CA GLN A 149 -3.20 15.37 1.63
C GLN A 149 -2.91 16.61 2.47
N ARG A 150 -3.08 17.78 1.85
CA ARG A 150 -3.17 19.05 2.54
C ARG A 150 -4.35 18.92 3.49
N GLY A 151 -4.01 18.77 4.76
CA GLY A 151 -4.83 19.17 5.90
C GLY A 151 -6.21 18.53 5.94
N GLY A 152 -6.28 17.29 6.43
CA GLY A 152 -7.42 16.93 7.26
C GLY A 152 -7.49 17.95 8.40
N TYR A 153 -8.60 18.70 8.49
CA TYR A 153 -8.88 19.63 9.57
C TYR A 153 -8.91 18.87 10.90
N GLY A 154 -7.75 18.70 11.50
CA GLY A 154 -7.60 18.39 12.90
C GLY A 154 -8.25 19.52 13.68
N ARG A 155 -9.40 19.24 14.28
CA ARG A 155 -9.98 20.08 15.33
C ARG A 155 -9.01 20.09 16.52
N HIS A 156 -8.03 20.98 16.49
CA HIS A 156 -7.21 21.27 17.63
C HIS A 156 -7.94 22.30 18.49
N SER A 157 -8.44 21.85 19.65
CA SER A 157 -8.94 22.72 20.70
C SER A 157 -7.82 23.64 21.18
N GLN A 158 -7.92 24.92 20.83
CA GLN A 158 -7.07 25.97 21.37
C GLN A 158 -7.33 26.09 22.88
N LEU A 159 -6.35 25.70 23.69
CA LEU A 159 -6.16 26.28 25.02
C LEU A 159 -4.97 27.22 24.91
N SER A 160 -5.29 28.51 25.05
CA SER A 160 -4.38 29.63 25.08
C SER A 160 -3.40 29.52 26.24
N ASN A 161 -2.10 29.74 25.97
CA ASN A 161 -1.22 30.38 26.93
C ASN A 161 -0.23 31.31 26.22
N LYS A 162 0.01 32.42 26.90
CA LYS A 162 0.42 33.73 26.40
C LYS A 162 1.84 34.02 26.89
N SER A 163 2.78 34.30 25.99
CA SER A 163 4.01 35.08 26.24
C SER A 163 4.83 35.16 24.93
N GLN A 164 4.80 36.31 24.25
CA GLN A 164 5.81 37.39 24.26
C GLN A 164 7.04 37.15 23.37
N GLN A 165 7.01 37.84 22.22
CA GLN A 165 8.03 38.77 21.72
C GLN A 165 9.44 38.26 21.39
N SER A 166 9.74 38.22 20.08
CA SER A 166 10.92 38.90 19.52
C SER A 166 10.76 39.06 18.00
N GLN A 167 11.06 40.27 17.54
CA GLN A 167 11.15 40.66 16.13
C GLN A 167 12.60 40.47 15.68
N GLN A 168 12.84 39.92 14.47
CA GLN A 168 13.80 40.50 13.51
C GLN A 168 13.82 39.76 12.15
N SER A 169 13.46 40.54 11.12
CA SER A 169 14.02 40.65 9.76
C SER A 169 14.70 39.45 9.07
N GLY A 170 14.06 38.99 7.98
CA GLY A 170 14.53 39.11 6.59
C GLY A 170 15.69 38.23 6.11
N LYS A 171 15.42 37.35 5.12
CA LYS A 171 15.97 37.38 3.74
C LYS A 171 15.58 36.10 2.98
N SER A 172 15.25 36.30 1.70
CA SER A 172 15.02 35.30 0.66
C SER A 172 16.31 34.59 0.26
N TYR A 173 16.28 33.28 0.01
CA TYR A 173 17.13 32.63 -1.00
C TYR A 173 16.37 31.47 -1.62
N ASP A 174 16.16 31.62 -2.92
CA ASP A 174 15.83 30.60 -3.92
C ASP A 174 17.18 30.01 -4.35
N SER A 175 17.35 28.69 -4.33
CA SER A 175 18.55 28.04 -4.87
C SER A 175 18.25 26.58 -5.22
N ASP A 176 18.55 26.26 -6.47
CA ASP A 176 18.51 24.98 -7.14
C ASP A 176 19.43 23.94 -6.47
N ASP A 177 18.90 22.73 -6.22
CA ASP A 177 19.66 21.57 -5.74
C ASP A 177 20.11 20.71 -6.95
N GLU A 178 21.29 20.98 -7.50
CA GLU A 178 21.94 20.20 -8.58
C GLU A 178 23.44 19.97 -8.29
N ASP A 179 23.81 19.39 -7.14
CA ASP A 179 25.23 19.07 -6.85
C ASP A 179 25.52 17.75 -6.08
N ASP A 180 24.52 16.93 -5.73
CA ASP A 180 24.75 15.73 -4.89
C ASP A 180 25.28 14.47 -5.63
N VAL A 181 25.42 14.49 -6.96
CA VAL A 181 25.81 13.29 -7.74
C VAL A 181 27.31 13.15 -7.98
N GLN A 182 28.09 14.22 -7.79
CA GLN A 182 29.52 14.22 -8.12
C GLN A 182 30.40 13.65 -7.00
N GLU A 183 29.92 13.68 -5.75
CA GLU A 183 30.70 13.24 -4.57
C GLU A 183 30.71 11.70 -4.39
N LEU A 184 29.69 11.00 -4.89
CA LEU A 184 29.62 9.53 -4.82
C LEU A 184 30.46 8.82 -5.87
N LEU A 185 30.84 9.50 -6.96
CA LEU A 185 31.65 8.91 -8.06
C LEU A 185 33.16 8.96 -7.80
N SER A 186 33.64 9.90 -6.98
CA SER A 186 35.07 10.04 -6.65
C SER A 186 35.52 9.02 -5.60
N ALA A 187 34.64 8.65 -4.67
CA ALA A 187 34.94 7.71 -3.58
C ALA A 187 35.13 6.24 -4.03
N GLU A 188 34.69 5.89 -5.25
CA GLU A 188 34.80 4.52 -5.78
C GLU A 188 36.14 4.29 -6.54
N TYR A 189 36.84 5.34 -6.97
CA TYR A 189 38.04 5.22 -7.81
C TYR A 189 39.36 5.12 -7.05
N ASP A 190 39.35 5.31 -5.72
CA ASP A 190 40.57 5.31 -4.90
C ASP A 190 40.80 3.99 -4.13
N LYS A 191 40.06 2.93 -4.47
CA LYS A 191 40.27 1.60 -3.89
C LYS A 191 41.32 0.80 -4.67
N PRO A 192 42.34 0.21 -4.00
CA PRO A 192 43.35 -0.62 -4.64
C PRO A 192 42.76 -1.78 -5.46
N LEU A 193 43.33 -2.03 -6.64
CA LEU A 193 42.83 -2.95 -7.68
C LEU A 193 42.68 -4.43 -7.28
N GLU A 194 43.19 -4.86 -6.13
CA GLU A 194 43.21 -6.28 -5.74
C GLU A 194 41.91 -6.78 -5.08
N ASP A 195 41.03 -5.90 -4.57
CA ASP A 195 39.81 -6.33 -3.88
C ASP A 195 38.56 -6.44 -4.79
N ARG A 196 38.67 -6.06 -6.06
CA ARG A 196 37.53 -6.07 -7.00
C ARG A 196 37.06 -7.47 -7.40
N ASN A 197 37.80 -8.52 -7.04
CA ASN A 197 37.56 -9.89 -7.52
C ASN A 197 37.01 -10.88 -6.48
N LYS A 198 36.66 -10.44 -5.27
CA LYS A 198 36.03 -11.32 -4.24
C LYS A 198 34.50 -11.32 -4.24
N SER A 199 33.85 -10.34 -4.87
CA SER A 199 32.38 -10.22 -4.88
C SER A 199 31.70 -10.77 -6.15
N LYS A 200 32.35 -11.66 -6.90
CA LYS A 200 31.80 -12.28 -8.13
C LYS A 200 31.62 -13.80 -8.08
N ARG A 201 31.64 -14.42 -6.89
CA ARG A 201 31.33 -15.86 -6.72
C ARG A 201 30.10 -16.07 -5.85
N LYS A 202 28.91 -15.77 -6.38
CA LYS A 202 27.64 -16.42 -5.97
C LYS A 202 26.48 -16.03 -6.89
N TYR A 203 26.66 -16.22 -8.19
CA TYR A 203 25.53 -16.44 -9.10
C TYR A 203 25.80 -17.75 -9.84
N GLN A 204 25.17 -18.82 -9.37
CA GLN A 204 24.95 -20.01 -10.18
C GLN A 204 23.49 -19.97 -10.63
N PRO A 205 23.17 -20.02 -11.94
CA PRO A 205 21.80 -20.18 -12.37
C PRO A 205 21.31 -21.57 -11.94
N LEU A 206 20.26 -21.62 -11.12
CA LEU A 206 19.58 -22.88 -10.81
C LEU A 206 18.96 -23.45 -12.09
N ARG A 207 19.12 -24.75 -12.20
CA ARG A 207 18.85 -25.58 -13.37
C ARG A 207 17.41 -25.45 -13.84
N ARG A 208 17.26 -25.38 -15.17
CA ARG A 208 16.01 -25.58 -15.91
C ARG A 208 15.37 -26.88 -15.42
N TYR A 209 14.21 -26.80 -14.76
CA TYR A 209 13.37 -27.98 -14.60
C TYR A 209 12.60 -28.20 -15.89
N SER A 210 12.96 -29.32 -16.52
CA SER A 210 12.31 -29.93 -17.66
C SER A 210 10.86 -30.26 -17.33
N LEU A 211 9.98 -30.00 -18.30
CA LEU A 211 8.61 -30.48 -18.37
C LEU A 211 8.55 -31.98 -18.08
N ALA A 212 7.65 -32.38 -17.17
CA ALA A 212 7.20 -33.76 -17.02
C ALA A 212 5.66 -33.76 -16.94
N TYR A 213 5.09 -34.18 -18.06
CA TYR A 213 3.76 -34.67 -18.38
C TYR A 213 2.68 -34.78 -17.30
N TRP A 214 1.54 -34.22 -17.70
CA TRP A 214 0.17 -34.58 -17.34
C TRP A 214 -0.15 -36.00 -17.83
N LEU A 215 -0.74 -36.86 -16.98
CA LEU A 215 -1.75 -37.86 -17.34
C LEU A 215 -2.29 -38.53 -16.06
N GLY A 216 -3.62 -38.55 -15.92
CA GLY A 216 -4.34 -39.47 -15.03
C GLY A 216 -5.39 -38.82 -14.14
N PHE A 217 -6.54 -38.45 -14.70
CA PHE A 217 -7.89 -38.98 -14.38
C PHE A 217 -8.92 -38.33 -15.31
#